data_AF-A0AAI8TUD7-F1
#
_entry.id   AF-A0AAI8TUD7-F1
#
_cell.length_a   1.000
_cell.length_b   1.000
_cell.length_c   1.000
_cell.angle_alpha   90.00
_cell.angle_beta   90.00
_cell.angle_gamma   90.00
#
_symmetry.space_group_name_H-M   'P 1'
#
loop_
_entity.id
_entity.type
_entity.pdbx_description
1 polymer ?
#
loop_
_entity_poly.entity_id
_entity_poly.type
_entity_poly.pdbx_seq_one_letter_code
_entity_poly.pdbx_strand_id
1 'polypeptide(L)' 'MTTVADMRNVIAVVLGIVGLFTALSGLLFALQGFGVVGGSPMSNTTTWSILGPIILLIGVGIALVGWRVNRSPRPRG' A
#
# COMPACT_ATOMS: atom_id res chain seq x y z
N MET A 1 -11.59 16.74 -22.52
CA MET A 1 -12.44 16.69 -21.31
C MET A 1 -12.38 15.25 -20.80
N THR A 2 -11.55 14.96 -19.80
CA THR A 2 -11.54 13.62 -19.19
C THR A 2 -12.86 13.43 -18.44
N THR A 3 -13.51 12.29 -18.67
CA THR A 3 -14.81 12.04 -18.03
C THR A 3 -14.61 11.71 -16.56
N VAL A 4 -15.67 11.85 -15.74
CA VAL A 4 -15.63 11.48 -14.31
C VAL A 4 -15.24 10.00 -14.14
N ALA A 5 -15.59 9.15 -15.10
CA ALA A 5 -15.20 7.74 -15.13
C ALA A 5 -13.68 7.56 -15.33
N ASP A 6 -13.06 8.35 -16.20
CA ASP A 6 -11.61 8.30 -16.44
C ASP A 6 -10.83 8.72 -15.18
N MET A 7 -11.30 9.77 -14.49
CA MET A 7 -10.68 10.22 -13.24
C MET A 7 -10.76 9.15 -12.14
N ARG A 8 -11.87 8.44 -12.02
CA ARG A 8 -12.02 7.35 -11.03
C ARG A 8 -11.05 6.20 -11.28
N ASN A 9 -10.81 5.85 -12.54
CA ASN A 9 -9.85 4.80 -12.91
C ASN A 9 -8.41 5.24 -12.61
N VAL A 10 -8.06 6.49 -12.92
CA VAL A 10 -6.75 7.05 -12.57
C VAL A 10 -6.53 7.02 -11.05
N ILE A 11 -7.52 7.45 -10.27
CA ILE A 11 -7.46 7.41 -8.81
C ILE A 11 -7.27 5.97 -8.31
N ALA A 12 -8.01 5.01 -8.85
CA ALA A 12 -7.88 3.59 -8.49
C ALA A 12 -6.46 3.05 -8.74
N VAL A 13 -5.86 3.40 -9.89
CA VAL A 13 -4.49 3.01 -10.24
C VAL A 13 -3.48 3.67 -9.31
N VAL A 14 -3.61 4.98 -9.06
CA VAL A 14 -2.70 5.72 -8.16
C VAL A 14 -2.74 5.14 -6.76
N LEU A 15 -3.94 4.90 -6.20
CA LEU A 15 -4.09 4.27 -4.89
C LEU A 15 -3.50 2.85 -4.87
N GLY A 16 -3.69 2.07 -5.93
CA GLY A 16 -3.09 0.74 -6.06
C GLY A 16 -1.56 0.79 -5.99
N ILE A 17 -0.93 1.67 -6.76
CA ILE A 17 0.53 1.82 -6.81
C ILE A 17 1.07 2.31 -5.46
N VAL A 18 0.48 3.38 -4.91
CA VAL A 18 0.91 3.95 -3.63
C VAL A 18 0.77 2.90 -2.52
N GLY A 19 -0.37 2.22 -2.45
CA GLY A 19 -0.61 1.18 -1.46
C GLY A 19 0.39 0.03 -1.56
N LEU A 20 0.69 -0.44 -2.78
CA LEU A 20 1.68 -1.49 -3.00
C LEU A 20 3.09 -1.08 -2.55
N PHE A 21 3.54 0.12 -2.94
CA PHE A 21 4.85 0.64 -2.53
C PHE A 21 4.95 0.81 -1.02
N THR A 22 3.90 1.33 -0.38
CA THR A 22 3.83 1.45 1.07
C THR A 22 3.86 0.09 1.74
N ALA A 23 3.12 -0.90 1.22
CA ALA A 23 3.08 -2.25 1.77
C ALA A 23 4.46 -2.92 1.72
N LEU A 24 5.14 -2.85 0.56
CA LEU A 24 6.48 -3.42 0.39
C LEU A 24 7.52 -2.73 1.28
N SER A 25 7.43 -1.40 1.41
CA SER A 25 8.30 -0.64 2.34
C SER A 25 8.08 -1.07 3.79
N GLY A 26 6.81 -1.22 4.22
CA GLY A 26 6.47 -1.70 5.55
C GLY A 26 6.98 -3.10 5.83
N LEU A 27 6.87 -4.01 4.85
CA LEU A 27 7.42 -5.36 4.95
C LEU A 27 8.96 -5.33 5.11
N LEU A 28 9.66 -4.55 4.28
CA LEU A 28 11.12 -4.40 4.41
C LEU A 28 11.52 -3.85 5.77
N PHE A 29 10.81 -2.84 6.28
CA PHE A 29 11.08 -2.29 7.60
C PHE A 29 10.80 -3.28 8.73
N ALA A 30 9.75 -4.10 8.61
CA ALA A 30 9.48 -5.16 9.58
C ALA A 30 10.62 -6.17 9.61
N LEU A 31 11.05 -6.62 8.42
CA LEU A 31 12.18 -7.54 8.27
C LEU A 31 13.49 -6.93 8.80
N GLN A 32 13.69 -5.62 8.66
CA GLN A 32 14.82 -4.92 9.27
C GLN A 32 14.70 -4.91 10.80
N GLY A 33 13.55 -4.53 11.34
CA GLY A 33 13.29 -4.54 12.77
C GLY A 33 13.55 -5.90 13.42
N PHE A 34 13.10 -6.99 12.77
CA PHE A 34 13.32 -8.37 13.22
C PHE A 34 14.75 -8.88 13.01
N GLY A 35 15.61 -8.12 12.34
CA GLY A 35 17.00 -8.51 12.09
C GLY A 35 17.20 -9.47 10.91
N VAL A 36 16.15 -9.73 10.12
CA VAL A 36 16.24 -10.56 8.90
C VAL A 36 16.99 -9.82 7.79
N VAL A 37 16.78 -8.50 7.68
CA VAL A 37 17.49 -7.62 6.74
C VAL A 37 18.35 -6.66 7.56
N GLY A 38 19.68 -6.70 7.34
CA GLY A 38 20.66 -5.93 8.10
C GLY A 38 21.31 -4.79 7.32
N GLY A 39 22.22 -4.07 7.97
CA GLY A 39 23.08 -3.06 7.33
C GLY A 39 22.54 -1.62 7.41
N SER A 40 21.47 -1.37 8.18
CA SER A 40 20.91 -0.04 8.41
C SER A 40 20.72 0.24 9.91
N PRO A 41 20.59 1.52 10.33
CA PRO A 41 20.21 1.90 11.70
C PRO A 41 18.85 1.37 12.15
N MET A 42 18.05 0.81 11.25
CA MET A 42 16.72 0.27 11.53
C MET A 42 16.75 -1.19 11.98
N SER A 43 17.92 -1.85 11.87
CA SER A 43 18.06 -3.29 12.09
C SER A 43 18.01 -3.66 13.58
N ASN A 44 17.34 -4.75 13.95
CA ASN A 44 17.27 -5.27 15.34
C ASN A 44 16.71 -4.26 16.37
N THR A 45 15.73 -3.44 15.96
CA THR A 45 15.10 -2.46 16.86
C THR A 45 13.61 -2.72 17.01
N THR A 46 13.11 -2.59 18.23
CA THR A 46 11.67 -2.75 18.54
C THR A 46 10.81 -1.75 17.77
N THR A 47 11.35 -0.55 17.48
CA THR A 47 10.69 0.49 16.71
C THR A 47 10.25 -0.02 15.33
N TRP A 48 11.18 -0.57 14.55
CA TRP A 48 10.87 -1.00 13.18
C TRP A 48 10.13 -2.35 13.13
N SER A 49 10.30 -3.20 14.15
CA SER A 49 9.50 -4.43 14.31
C SER A 49 8.01 -4.15 14.52
N ILE A 50 7.66 -3.00 15.09
CA ILE A 50 6.27 -2.58 15.32
C ILE A 50 5.76 -1.71 14.15
N LEU A 51 6.55 -0.71 13.73
CA LEU A 51 6.15 0.20 12.66
C LEU A 51 6.05 -0.48 11.30
N GLY A 52 6.96 -1.42 10.99
CA GLY A 52 6.94 -2.14 9.72
C GLY A 52 5.62 -2.86 9.44
N PRO A 53 5.12 -3.71 10.35
CA PRO A 53 3.81 -4.34 10.21
C PRO A 53 2.64 -3.34 10.12
N ILE A 54 2.68 -2.23 10.87
CA ILE A 54 1.64 -1.19 10.78
C ILE A 54 1.62 -0.55 9.38
N ILE A 55 2.80 -0.16 8.86
CA ILE A 55 2.94 0.43 7.53
C ILE A 55 2.50 -0.56 6.45
N LEU A 56 2.86 -1.85 6.61
CA LEU A 56 2.43 -2.93 5.73
C LEU A 56 0.90 -3.01 5.66
N LEU A 57 0.22 -3.05 6.81
CA LEU A 57 -1.24 -3.12 6.88
C LEU A 57 -1.92 -1.90 6.26
N ILE A 58 -1.38 -0.69 6.49
CA ILE A 58 -1.87 0.55 5.88
C ILE A 58 -1.74 0.49 4.36
N GLY A 59 -0.56 0.10 3.84
CA GLY A 59 -0.33 -0.02 2.40
C GLY A 59 -1.27 -1.03 1.74
N VAL A 60 -1.47 -2.19 2.37
CA VAL A 60 -2.43 -3.20 1.91
C VAL A 60 -3.85 -2.62 1.90
N GLY A 61 -4.25 -1.91 2.96
CA GLY A 61 -5.56 -1.24 3.01
C GLY A 61 -5.78 -0.27 1.85
N ILE A 62 -4.80 0.59 1.56
CA ILE A 62 -4.85 1.55 0.46
C ILE A 62 -4.97 0.82 -0.90
N ALA A 63 -4.17 -0.22 -1.12
CA ALA A 63 -4.19 -0.99 -2.36
C ALA A 63 -5.56 -1.68 -2.59
N LEU A 64 -6.15 -2.24 -1.52
CA LEU A 64 -7.47 -2.87 -1.58
C LEU A 64 -8.59 -1.86 -1.88
N VAL A 65 -8.52 -0.65 -1.33
CA VAL A 65 -9.47 0.43 -1.63
C VAL A 65 -9.39 0.82 -3.11
N GLY A 66 -8.16 1.02 -3.63
CA GLY A 66 -7.96 1.28 -5.06
C GLY A 66 -8.58 0.21 -5.96
N TRP A 67 -8.43 -1.06 -5.58
CA TRP A 67 -9.00 -2.18 -6.33
C TRP A 67 -10.53 -2.25 -6.31
N ARG A 68 -11.17 -1.91 -5.17
CA ARG A 68 -12.63 -1.91 -5.06
C ARG A 68 -13.29 -0.79 -5.87
N VAL A 69 -12.67 0.39 -5.95
CA VAL A 69 -13.21 1.54 -6.70
C VAL A 69 -13.33 1.23 -8.20
N ASN A 70 -12.43 0.41 -8.74
CA ASN A 70 -12.39 0.05 -10.17
C ASN A 70 -13.49 -0.94 -10.60
N ARG A 71 -14.25 -1.53 -9.65
CA ARG A 71 -15.22 -2.59 -9.91
C ARG A 71 -16.67 -2.15 -10.01
N SER A 72 -17.00 -0.86 -9.94
CA SER A 72 -18.39 -0.40 -10.05
C SER A 72 -18.98 -0.83 -11.42
N PRO A 73 -19.93 -1.79 -11.46
CA PRO A 73 -20.56 -2.20 -12.72
C PRO A 73 -21.37 -1.03 -13.27
N ARG A 74 -21.31 -0.77 -14.57
CA ARG A 74 -22.26 0.13 -15.23
C ARG A 74 -23.66 -0.47 -15.10
N PRO A 75 -24.65 0.20 -14.46
CA PRO A 75 -26.04 -0.22 -14.59
C PRO A 75 -26.42 -0.16 -16.07
N ARG A 76 -26.87 -1.29 -16.63
CA ARG A 76 -27.59 -1.30 -17.92
C ARG A 76 -29.06 -1.04 -17.60
N GLY A 77 -29.58 0.08 -18.11
CA GLY A 77 -30.97 0.48 -17.99
C GLY A 77 -31.12 1.88 -18.55
#